data_AF-A0A293MNP5-F1
#
_entry.id   AF-A0A293MNP5-F1
#
_cell.length_a   1.000
_cell.length_b   1.000
_cell.length_c   1.000
_cell.angle_alpha   90.00
_cell.angle_beta   90.00
_cell.angle_gamma   90.00
#
_symmetry.space_group_name_H-M   'P 1'
#
loop_
_entity.id
_entity.type
_entity.pdbx_description
1 polymer ?
#
loop_
_entity_poly.entity_id
_entity_poly.type
_entity_poly.pdbx_seq_one_letter_code
_entity_poly.pdbx_strand_id
1 'polypeptide(L)'
;MRLMFGYEDMRSSRIPSEKEHRNDPEQKVSIEDCTGKSVHRALGMKICGQAEFPVSSSGSATPLYPLNGNARLRISDTLYPLNGNARLRLFLKKTDPTLTSYNFEARWTDDKATTGALLTMNTPGTSEDREIIAQLQHNKRDNSLSLRLKTPPKDLQVEGKYNLGSELLKLDLQAKVDAKPILSLITEMKMDIPRGGKGMSKYRPLCEVIYSGETVFALNGQWNVAHGRKYSGNLNIAHVTEEPIQIKSDIDIGEKRTKCEASIRSYLIDSSLNGFIQTADAWSTKLSGEFSLMKGRPEKLDLTAKFRNLSAGALVKYSTTASVQNTLHPSLNSDIQ
;
A
#
# COMPACT_ATOMS: atom_id res chain seq x y z
N MET A 1 79.23 -65.84 -2.04
CA MET A 1 80.02 -66.94 -2.63
C MET A 1 79.84 -66.87 -4.14
N ARG A 2 80.92 -66.55 -4.88
CA ARG A 2 81.25 -66.91 -6.28
C ARG A 2 80.08 -67.02 -7.29
N LEU A 3 79.96 -66.24 -8.36
CA LEU A 3 80.87 -66.00 -9.51
C LEU A 3 80.33 -64.76 -10.29
N MET A 4 81.08 -63.73 -10.74
CA MET A 4 82.13 -63.68 -11.80
C MET A 4 81.63 -64.31 -13.12
N PHE A 5 81.66 -63.74 -14.33
CA PHE A 5 82.33 -62.68 -15.12
C PHE A 5 81.36 -62.35 -16.29
N GLY A 6 81.45 -61.32 -17.13
CA GLY A 6 82.45 -60.31 -17.42
C GLY A 6 82.22 -59.75 -18.84
N TYR A 7 82.98 -58.71 -19.20
CA TYR A 7 83.33 -58.23 -20.55
C TYR A 7 82.20 -57.58 -21.39
N GLU A 8 82.36 -56.45 -22.10
CA GLU A 8 83.51 -55.59 -22.41
C GLU A 8 83.00 -54.23 -22.95
N ASP A 9 83.85 -53.19 -22.84
CA ASP A 9 83.66 -51.80 -23.25
C ASP A 9 83.43 -51.58 -24.76
N MET A 10 82.66 -50.54 -25.13
CA MET A 10 83.22 -49.32 -25.78
C MET A 10 82.16 -48.26 -26.17
N ARG A 11 82.34 -47.10 -25.54
CA ARG A 11 82.31 -45.72 -26.09
C ARG A 11 81.04 -45.14 -26.77
N SER A 12 80.62 -44.06 -26.12
CA SER A 12 80.49 -42.70 -26.68
C SER A 12 79.18 -42.33 -27.39
N SER A 13 78.32 -41.61 -26.68
CA SER A 13 78.01 -40.20 -27.02
C SER A 13 77.13 -39.57 -25.94
N ARG A 14 77.32 -38.26 -25.73
CA ARG A 14 76.75 -37.47 -24.65
C ARG A 14 75.25 -37.22 -24.84
N ILE A 15 74.54 -37.30 -23.72
CA ILE A 15 73.19 -36.79 -23.46
C ILE A 15 73.15 -35.26 -23.68
N PRO A 16 72.06 -34.70 -24.24
CA PRO A 16 71.50 -33.45 -23.78
C PRO A 16 70.27 -33.72 -22.92
N SER A 17 70.30 -33.18 -21.71
CA SER A 17 69.29 -33.30 -20.65
C SER A 17 67.95 -32.73 -21.08
N GLU A 18 66.90 -33.53 -20.93
CA GLU A 18 65.51 -33.10 -20.97
C GLU A 18 65.26 -32.16 -19.78
N LYS A 19 65.11 -30.86 -20.04
CA LYS A 19 64.70 -29.89 -19.02
C LYS A 19 63.21 -30.09 -18.75
N GLU A 20 62.91 -30.61 -17.58
CA GLU A 20 61.57 -30.66 -16.99
C GLU A 20 61.00 -29.23 -16.93
N HIS A 21 60.05 -28.91 -17.82
CA HIS A 21 59.26 -27.68 -17.73
C HIS A 21 58.38 -27.77 -16.48
N ARG A 22 58.86 -27.20 -15.37
CA ARG A 22 58.00 -26.79 -14.26
C ARG A 22 57.02 -25.76 -14.83
N ASN A 23 55.78 -26.18 -15.06
CA ASN A 23 54.67 -25.27 -15.31
C ASN A 23 54.55 -24.32 -14.11
N ASP A 24 54.83 -23.03 -14.34
CA ASP A 24 54.48 -21.98 -13.39
C ASP A 24 52.96 -22.03 -13.13
N PRO A 25 52.50 -21.78 -11.90
CA PRO A 25 51.08 -21.82 -11.59
C PRO A 25 50.32 -20.81 -12.45
N GLU A 26 49.41 -21.30 -13.28
CA GLU A 26 48.48 -20.47 -14.06
C GLU A 26 47.86 -19.40 -13.15
N GLN A 27 48.05 -18.12 -13.48
CA GLN A 27 47.37 -17.03 -12.79
C GLN A 27 45.87 -17.18 -13.01
N LYS A 28 45.08 -17.15 -11.93
CA LYS A 28 43.63 -17.30 -11.96
C LYS A 28 42.97 -16.05 -11.38
N VAL A 29 41.93 -15.56 -12.04
CA VAL A 29 41.02 -14.54 -11.51
C VAL A 29 39.85 -15.26 -10.88
N SER A 30 39.62 -14.99 -9.60
CA SER A 30 38.46 -15.48 -8.85
C SER A 30 37.51 -14.32 -8.56
N ILE A 31 36.24 -14.52 -8.85
CA ILE A 31 35.15 -13.62 -8.47
C ILE A 31 34.23 -14.42 -7.54
N GLU A 32 34.04 -13.93 -6.31
CA GLU A 32 33.09 -14.48 -5.33
C GLU A 32 32.01 -13.44 -5.05
N ASP A 33 30.75 -13.86 -5.10
CA ASP A 33 29.62 -13.05 -4.65
C ASP A 33 28.68 -13.90 -3.78
N CYS A 34 28.02 -13.27 -2.81
CA CYS A 34 27.20 -13.95 -1.81
C CYS A 34 25.83 -13.27 -1.61
N THR A 35 24.85 -14.03 -1.13
CA THR A 35 23.54 -13.52 -0.73
C THR A 35 23.66 -12.34 0.25
N GLY A 36 22.78 -11.35 0.09
CA GLY A 36 22.83 -10.07 0.79
C GLY A 36 22.69 -10.13 2.31
N LYS A 37 22.86 -8.97 2.95
CA LYS A 37 23.00 -8.89 4.41
C LYS A 37 21.80 -9.41 5.21
N SER A 38 20.61 -9.30 4.65
CA SER A 38 19.37 -9.73 5.32
C SER A 38 19.25 -11.24 5.44
N VAL A 39 19.69 -11.99 4.42
CA VAL A 39 19.56 -13.45 4.38
C VAL A 39 20.46 -14.10 5.44
N HIS A 40 21.71 -13.64 5.57
CA HIS A 40 22.60 -14.21 6.57
C HIS A 40 22.24 -13.83 8.00
N ARG A 41 21.65 -12.66 8.25
CA ARG A 41 21.13 -12.30 9.58
C ARG A 41 19.93 -13.15 9.96
N ALA A 42 19.04 -13.44 9.00
CA ALA A 42 17.85 -14.24 9.24
C ALA A 42 18.17 -15.74 9.42
N LEU A 43 19.13 -16.27 8.65
CA LEU A 43 19.40 -17.71 8.62
C LEU A 43 20.71 -18.11 9.31
N GLY A 44 21.64 -17.20 9.58
CA GLY A 44 23.00 -17.58 10.03
C GLY A 44 23.81 -18.31 8.95
N MET A 45 23.38 -18.24 7.69
CA MET A 45 24.01 -18.84 6.52
C MET A 45 23.97 -17.88 5.33
N LYS A 46 25.01 -17.93 4.48
CA LYS A 46 25.03 -17.25 3.18
C LYS A 46 25.28 -18.25 2.06
N ILE A 47 24.60 -18.06 0.93
CA ILE A 47 24.89 -18.80 -0.31
C ILE A 47 25.91 -17.95 -1.07
N CYS A 48 27.04 -18.54 -1.45
CA CYS A 48 28.08 -17.89 -2.22
C CYS A 48 28.31 -18.63 -3.53
N GLY A 49 28.42 -17.86 -4.62
CA GLY A 49 28.87 -18.31 -5.91
C GLY A 49 30.30 -17.84 -6.15
N GLN A 50 31.19 -18.75 -6.49
CA GLN A 50 32.57 -18.43 -6.88
C GLN A 50 32.80 -18.91 -8.32
N ALA A 51 33.32 -18.01 -9.15
CA ALA A 51 33.77 -18.32 -10.50
C ALA A 51 35.28 -18.11 -10.57
N GLU A 52 36.02 -19.10 -11.07
CA GLU A 52 37.45 -19.02 -11.31
C GLU A 52 37.73 -19.13 -12.82
N PHE A 53 38.47 -18.16 -13.37
CA PHE A 53 38.88 -18.11 -14.76
C PHE A 53 40.41 -18.03 -14.87
N PRO A 54 41.05 -18.74 -15.82
CA PRO A 54 42.48 -18.58 -16.09
C PRO A 54 42.76 -17.18 -16.69
N VAL A 55 43.90 -16.58 -16.33
CA VAL A 55 44.40 -15.33 -16.89
C VAL A 55 45.56 -15.66 -17.82
N SER A 56 45.46 -15.27 -19.09
CA SER A 56 46.59 -15.31 -20.01
C SER A 56 47.53 -14.14 -19.69
N SER A 57 48.69 -14.43 -19.10
CA SER A 57 49.78 -13.46 -18.93
C SER A 57 50.54 -13.26 -20.25
N SER A 58 49.89 -12.65 -21.24
CA SER A 58 50.60 -12.10 -22.41
C SER A 58 50.30 -10.62 -22.53
N GLY A 59 51.33 -9.81 -22.26
CA GLY A 59 51.26 -8.36 -22.31
C GLY A 59 50.95 -7.86 -23.71
N SER A 60 49.69 -7.48 -23.93
CA SER A 60 49.36 -6.36 -24.81
C SER A 60 48.01 -5.81 -24.38
N ALA A 61 47.99 -4.53 -24.02
CA ALA A 61 46.78 -3.81 -23.68
C ALA A 61 45.80 -3.83 -24.87
N THR A 62 44.75 -4.64 -24.77
CA THR A 62 43.55 -4.53 -25.62
C THR A 62 42.30 -4.78 -24.77
N PRO A 63 41.20 -4.10 -25.09
CA PRO A 63 40.39 -3.43 -24.09
C PRO A 63 39.36 -4.36 -23.47
N LEU A 64 39.07 -4.10 -22.19
CA LEU A 64 37.76 -4.39 -21.61
C LEU A 64 36.68 -3.81 -22.53
N TYR A 65 35.54 -4.49 -22.69
CA TYR A 65 34.24 -3.95 -22.28
C TYR A 65 33.08 -4.92 -22.58
N PRO A 66 31.94 -4.74 -21.91
CA PRO A 66 31.17 -5.81 -21.31
C PRO A 66 29.91 -6.09 -22.15
N LEU A 67 29.05 -6.94 -21.62
CA LEU A 67 27.66 -7.06 -22.01
C LEU A 67 26.99 -5.66 -22.10
N ASN A 68 26.98 -5.06 -23.29
CA ASN A 68 25.92 -4.18 -23.80
C ASN A 68 26.27 -3.72 -25.23
N GLY A 69 25.41 -4.12 -26.17
CA GLY A 69 25.01 -3.35 -27.34
C GLY A 69 26.10 -2.83 -28.30
N ASN A 70 26.13 -3.46 -29.48
CA ASN A 70 26.48 -2.83 -30.76
C ASN A 70 27.98 -2.77 -31.10
N ALA A 71 28.62 -3.93 -31.33
CA ALA A 71 29.88 -3.99 -32.07
C ALA A 71 29.81 -5.07 -33.15
N ARG A 72 30.07 -4.64 -34.40
CA ARG A 72 30.06 -5.48 -35.60
C ARG A 72 31.18 -6.52 -35.56
N LEU A 73 30.78 -7.78 -35.67
CA LEU A 73 31.61 -8.92 -36.02
C LEU A 73 32.43 -8.66 -37.30
N ARG A 74 33.74 -8.84 -37.22
CA ARG A 74 34.50 -9.49 -38.30
C ARG A 74 35.26 -10.66 -37.69
N ILE A 75 34.76 -11.85 -38.00
CA ILE A 75 35.38 -13.13 -37.69
C ILE A 75 36.58 -13.27 -38.64
N SER A 76 37.79 -13.34 -38.08
CA SER A 76 38.88 -14.05 -38.71
C SER A 76 39.62 -14.83 -37.63
N ASP A 77 39.22 -16.09 -37.49
CA ASP A 77 40.02 -17.25 -37.14
C ASP A 77 41.25 -16.98 -36.27
N THR A 78 41.04 -17.04 -34.95
CA THR A 78 42.01 -17.64 -34.03
C THR A 78 41.30 -18.08 -32.77
N LEU A 79 41.46 -19.36 -32.45
CA LEU A 79 40.71 -20.11 -31.47
C LEU A 79 40.72 -19.50 -30.06
N TYR A 80 39.52 -19.50 -29.47
CA TYR A 80 39.16 -19.35 -28.07
C TYR A 80 40.27 -19.63 -27.02
N PRO A 81 40.59 -18.68 -26.12
CA PRO A 81 41.30 -18.99 -24.88
C PRO A 81 40.29 -19.46 -23.81
N LEU A 82 39.47 -20.47 -24.14
CA LEU A 82 38.74 -21.27 -23.15
C LEU A 82 39.46 -22.61 -22.87
N ASN A 83 40.74 -22.70 -23.20
CA ASN A 83 41.58 -23.87 -22.90
C ASN A 83 42.09 -23.85 -21.46
N GLY A 84 41.18 -23.61 -20.51
CA GLY A 84 41.44 -23.78 -19.09
C GLY A 84 40.15 -24.09 -18.37
N ASN A 85 40.23 -24.98 -17.38
CA ASN A 85 39.06 -25.47 -16.66
C ASN A 85 38.44 -24.33 -15.83
N ALA A 86 37.44 -23.64 -16.38
CA ALA A 86 36.62 -22.72 -15.63
C ALA A 86 35.90 -23.49 -14.51
N ARG A 87 36.00 -22.99 -13.28
CA ARG A 87 35.37 -23.63 -12.12
C ARG A 87 34.28 -22.73 -11.57
N LEU A 88 33.06 -23.23 -11.61
CA LEU A 88 31.92 -22.64 -10.91
C LEU A 88 31.69 -23.44 -9.62
N ARG A 89 31.62 -22.75 -8.49
CA ARG A 89 31.33 -23.34 -7.19
C ARG A 89 30.17 -22.60 -6.55
N LEU A 90 29.12 -23.33 -6.21
CA LEU A 90 28.05 -22.86 -5.34
C LEU A 90 28.24 -23.53 -3.98
N PHE A 91 28.37 -22.75 -2.91
CA PHE A 91 28.54 -23.30 -1.57
C PHE A 91 27.76 -22.48 -0.54
N LEU A 92 27.34 -23.19 0.50
CA LEU A 92 26.73 -22.60 1.69
C LEU A 92 27.84 -22.34 2.70
N LYS A 93 27.98 -21.09 3.13
CA LYS A 93 28.91 -20.71 4.19
C LYS A 93 28.11 -20.35 5.45
N LYS A 94 28.32 -21.13 6.51
CA LYS A 94 27.82 -20.83 7.85
C LYS A 94 28.47 -19.53 8.32
N THR A 95 27.66 -18.51 8.62
CA THR A 95 28.15 -17.21 9.08
C THR A 95 28.23 -17.14 10.59
N ASP A 96 27.38 -17.90 11.29
CA ASP A 96 27.43 -18.03 12.74
C ASP A 96 28.01 -19.39 13.13
N PRO A 97 29.24 -19.47 13.68
CA PRO A 97 29.86 -20.74 14.07
C PRO A 97 29.07 -21.49 15.15
N THR A 98 28.26 -20.78 15.96
CA THR A 98 27.46 -21.35 17.05
C THR A 98 26.15 -22.02 16.59
N LEU A 99 25.75 -21.84 15.33
CA LEU A 99 24.52 -22.44 14.78
C LEU A 99 24.60 -23.97 14.63
N THR A 100 23.91 -24.71 15.50
CA THR A 100 23.90 -26.18 15.49
C THR A 100 22.65 -26.76 14.84
N SER A 101 21.49 -26.15 15.06
CA SER A 101 20.21 -26.62 14.52
C SER A 101 19.22 -25.47 14.26
N TYR A 102 18.17 -25.79 13.52
CA TYR A 102 16.97 -24.98 13.40
C TYR A 102 15.81 -25.76 14.01
N ASN A 103 14.97 -25.12 14.81
CA ASN A 103 13.66 -25.68 15.13
C ASN A 103 12.61 -24.94 14.33
N PHE A 104 11.77 -25.70 13.67
CA PHE A 104 10.64 -25.21 12.90
C PHE A 104 9.37 -25.77 13.51
N GLU A 105 8.40 -24.90 13.79
CA GLU A 105 7.07 -25.30 14.22
C GLU A 105 6.03 -24.66 13.31
N ALA A 106 5.11 -25.49 12.82
CA ALA A 106 3.90 -25.05 12.15
C ALA A 106 2.72 -25.60 12.93
N ARG A 107 1.86 -24.70 13.43
CA ARG A 107 0.68 -25.05 14.20
C ARG A 107 -0.54 -24.37 13.62
N TRP A 108 -1.57 -25.16 13.36
CA TRP A 108 -2.91 -24.68 13.08
C TRP A 108 -3.78 -24.93 14.31
N THR A 109 -4.67 -24.01 14.63
CA THR A 109 -5.63 -24.14 15.73
C THR A 109 -6.99 -23.74 15.20
N ASP A 110 -8.00 -24.59 15.39
CA ASP A 110 -9.38 -24.29 15.02
C ASP A 110 -10.33 -24.84 16.07
N ASP A 111 -10.66 -23.98 17.02
CA ASP A 111 -11.57 -24.24 18.11
C ASP A 111 -12.82 -23.35 17.97
N LYS A 112 -13.85 -23.65 18.76
CA LYS A 112 -15.07 -22.84 18.82
C LYS A 112 -14.80 -21.38 19.19
N ALA A 113 -13.79 -21.14 20.03
CA ALA A 113 -13.43 -19.80 20.49
C ALA A 113 -12.38 -19.10 19.62
N THR A 114 -11.51 -19.87 18.96
CA THR A 114 -10.30 -19.32 18.35
C THR A 114 -9.92 -20.09 17.09
N THR A 115 -9.61 -19.39 16.01
CA THR A 115 -8.94 -19.96 14.84
C THR A 115 -7.62 -19.26 14.64
N GLY A 116 -6.55 -19.97 14.29
CA GLY A 116 -5.25 -19.36 14.12
C GLY A 116 -4.21 -20.24 13.46
N ALA A 117 -3.18 -19.59 12.96
CA ALA A 117 -2.00 -20.20 12.37
C ALA A 117 -0.75 -19.62 13.05
N LEU A 118 0.20 -20.47 13.35
CA LEU A 118 1.50 -20.10 13.92
C LEU A 118 2.58 -20.80 13.10
N LEU A 119 3.52 -20.02 12.60
CA LEU A 119 4.77 -20.48 12.01
C LEU A 119 5.89 -19.89 12.84
N THR A 120 6.76 -20.74 13.38
CA THR A 120 7.96 -20.30 14.08
C THR A 120 9.18 -20.99 13.50
N MET A 121 10.28 -20.23 13.46
CA MET A 121 11.60 -20.74 13.18
C MET A 121 12.57 -20.11 14.17
N ASN A 122 13.35 -20.92 14.88
CA ASN A 122 14.37 -20.44 15.79
C ASN A 122 15.68 -21.21 15.62
N THR A 123 16.78 -20.60 16.07
CA THR A 123 18.12 -21.21 16.08
C THR A 123 18.64 -21.31 17.52
N PRO A 124 18.29 -22.37 18.28
CA PRO A 124 18.66 -22.48 19.68
C PRO A 124 20.19 -22.53 19.87
N GLY A 125 20.68 -21.94 20.97
CA GLY A 125 22.11 -21.98 21.30
C GLY A 125 23.01 -21.12 20.41
N THR A 126 22.45 -20.29 19.55
CA THR A 126 23.21 -19.32 18.75
C THR A 126 23.50 -18.03 19.51
N SER A 127 24.60 -17.37 19.16
CA SER A 127 24.99 -16.08 19.73
C SER A 127 24.07 -14.91 19.34
N GLU A 128 23.35 -15.03 18.22
CA GLU A 128 22.34 -14.06 17.80
C GLU A 128 20.95 -14.71 17.84
N ASP A 129 19.99 -14.04 18.48
CA ASP A 129 18.59 -14.48 18.49
C ASP A 129 17.97 -14.35 17.09
N ARG A 130 17.84 -15.48 16.39
CA ARG A 130 17.19 -15.56 15.07
C ARG A 130 15.85 -16.24 15.20
N GLU A 131 14.92 -15.53 15.81
CA GLU A 131 13.53 -15.95 15.89
C GLU A 131 12.70 -15.28 14.78
N ILE A 132 12.04 -16.11 13.98
CA ILE A 132 11.02 -15.67 13.03
C ILE A 132 9.68 -16.24 13.50
N ILE A 133 8.70 -15.37 13.70
CA ILE A 133 7.33 -15.76 14.06
C ILE A 133 6.38 -15.12 13.06
N ALA A 134 5.53 -15.92 12.44
CA ALA A 134 4.33 -15.43 11.76
C ALA A 134 3.12 -16.07 12.44
N GLN A 135 2.32 -15.24 13.11
CA GLN A 135 1.15 -15.66 13.87
C GLN A 135 -0.07 -14.89 13.38
N LEU A 136 -1.12 -15.60 13.03
CA LEU A 136 -2.45 -15.07 12.76
C LEU A 136 -3.42 -15.72 13.72
N GLN A 137 -4.23 -14.93 14.42
CA GLN A 137 -5.20 -15.44 15.36
C GLN A 137 -6.49 -14.63 15.29
N HIS A 138 -7.60 -15.33 15.18
CA HIS A 138 -8.95 -14.79 15.19
C HIS A 138 -9.68 -15.36 16.41
N ASN A 139 -9.97 -14.51 17.38
CA ASN A 139 -10.78 -14.84 18.54
C ASN A 139 -12.24 -14.49 18.22
N LYS A 140 -13.05 -15.54 18.02
CA LYS A 140 -14.47 -15.47 17.64
C LYS A 140 -15.36 -14.97 18.79
N ARG A 141 -14.94 -15.17 20.04
CA ARG A 141 -15.70 -14.74 21.23
C ARG A 141 -15.62 -13.23 21.42
N ASP A 142 -14.42 -12.68 21.24
CA ASP A 142 -14.15 -11.27 21.46
C ASP A 142 -14.19 -10.44 20.16
N ASN A 143 -14.52 -11.08 19.03
CA ASN A 143 -14.49 -10.49 17.68
C ASN A 143 -13.19 -9.73 17.43
N SER A 144 -12.06 -10.39 17.70
CA SER A 144 -10.74 -9.78 17.56
C SER A 144 -9.82 -10.59 16.66
N LEU A 145 -8.99 -9.86 15.91
CA LEU A 145 -7.99 -10.39 15.00
C LEU A 145 -6.62 -9.89 15.45
N SER A 146 -5.63 -10.77 15.52
CA SER A 146 -4.25 -10.38 15.80
C SER A 146 -3.34 -11.03 14.76
N LEU A 147 -2.50 -10.22 14.15
CA LEU A 147 -1.42 -10.62 13.28
C LEU A 147 -0.11 -10.18 13.93
N ARG A 148 0.84 -11.10 14.10
CA ARG A 148 2.19 -10.80 14.56
C ARG A 148 3.20 -11.36 13.58
N LEU A 149 4.09 -10.51 13.12
CA LEU A 149 5.22 -10.87 12.28
C LEU A 149 6.50 -10.42 12.99
N LYS A 150 7.17 -11.35 13.66
CA LYS A 150 8.48 -11.14 14.27
C LYS A 150 9.57 -11.63 13.34
N THR A 151 10.57 -10.79 13.12
CA THR A 151 11.82 -11.11 12.44
C THR A 151 12.97 -10.54 13.27
N PRO A 152 14.22 -11.01 13.10
CA PRO A 152 15.35 -10.49 13.89
C PRO A 152 15.49 -8.96 13.90
N PRO A 153 15.27 -8.22 12.79
CA PRO A 153 15.37 -6.77 12.82
C PRO A 153 14.09 -6.03 13.26
N LYS A 154 12.91 -6.69 13.24
CA LYS A 154 11.61 -6.02 13.39
C LYS A 154 10.52 -6.92 13.96
N ASP A 155 9.70 -6.38 14.88
CA ASP A 155 8.46 -7.00 15.37
C ASP A 155 7.26 -6.14 14.97
N LEU A 156 6.48 -6.60 13.99
CA LEU A 156 5.22 -5.98 13.57
C LEU A 156 4.04 -6.68 14.26
N GLN A 157 3.18 -5.91 14.91
CA GLN A 157 1.95 -6.41 15.52
C GLN A 157 0.79 -5.59 15.00
N VAL A 158 -0.26 -6.26 14.53
CA VAL A 158 -1.51 -5.65 14.10
C VAL A 158 -2.63 -6.31 14.91
N GLU A 159 -3.34 -5.52 15.69
CA GLU A 159 -4.48 -5.95 16.49
C GLU A 159 -5.74 -5.28 15.95
N GLY A 160 -6.81 -6.03 15.84
CA GLY A 160 -8.10 -5.57 15.36
C GLY A 160 -9.22 -6.06 16.26
N LYS A 161 -10.20 -5.20 16.52
CA LYS A 161 -11.47 -5.56 17.16
C LYS A 161 -12.60 -5.06 16.31
N TYR A 162 -13.63 -5.87 16.13
CA TYR A 162 -14.79 -5.49 15.37
C TYR A 162 -16.08 -5.78 16.12
N ASN A 163 -17.11 -5.01 15.83
CA ASN A 163 -18.48 -5.28 16.25
C ASN A 163 -19.38 -5.06 15.04
N LEU A 164 -20.10 -6.09 14.63
CA LEU A 164 -21.00 -6.06 13.48
C LEU A 164 -22.47 -6.13 13.93
N GLY A 165 -22.80 -5.35 14.96
CA GLY A 165 -24.15 -5.27 15.51
C GLY A 165 -25.09 -4.42 14.64
N SER A 166 -26.39 -4.66 14.77
CA SER A 166 -27.43 -3.90 14.06
C SER A 166 -27.56 -2.44 14.48
N GLU A 167 -27.09 -2.10 15.69
CA GLU A 167 -27.12 -0.74 16.26
C GLU A 167 -25.74 -0.07 16.26
N LEU A 168 -24.68 -0.87 16.13
CA LEU A 168 -23.29 -0.41 16.17
C LEU A 168 -22.45 -1.27 15.24
N LEU A 169 -21.95 -0.66 14.17
CA LEU A 169 -20.84 -1.19 13.38
C LEU A 169 -19.57 -0.51 13.86
N LYS A 170 -18.59 -1.27 14.30
CA LYS A 170 -17.34 -0.75 14.84
C LYS A 170 -16.16 -1.57 14.37
N LEU A 171 -15.06 -0.91 14.06
CA LEU A 171 -13.77 -1.49 13.72
C LEU A 171 -12.67 -0.64 14.38
N ASP A 172 -11.93 -1.26 15.29
CA ASP A 172 -10.73 -0.70 15.89
C ASP A 172 -9.53 -1.49 15.37
N LEU A 173 -8.57 -0.85 14.70
CA LEU A 173 -7.31 -1.45 14.27
C LEU A 173 -6.15 -0.68 14.89
N GLN A 174 -5.16 -1.40 15.39
CA GLN A 174 -3.93 -0.84 15.93
C GLN A 174 -2.74 -1.58 15.33
N ALA A 175 -1.78 -0.86 14.77
CA ALA A 175 -0.50 -1.42 14.34
C ALA A 175 0.64 -0.87 15.20
N LYS A 176 1.55 -1.76 15.60
CA LYS A 176 2.75 -1.47 16.38
C LYS A 176 3.97 -2.04 15.66
N VAL A 177 5.07 -1.30 15.66
CA VAL A 177 6.38 -1.78 15.22
C VAL A 177 7.34 -1.64 16.39
N ASP A 178 8.01 -2.73 16.76
CA ASP A 178 8.93 -2.79 17.89
C ASP A 178 8.27 -2.28 19.18
N ALA A 179 7.04 -2.75 19.42
CA ALA A 179 6.14 -2.33 20.52
C ALA A 179 5.71 -0.84 20.53
N LYS A 180 6.10 -0.04 19.53
CA LYS A 180 5.68 1.36 19.41
C LYS A 180 4.45 1.47 18.49
N PRO A 181 3.35 2.13 18.92
CA PRO A 181 2.19 2.33 18.06
C PRO A 181 2.57 3.22 16.88
N ILE A 182 2.27 2.75 15.67
CA ILE A 182 2.52 3.48 14.42
C ILE A 182 1.22 3.94 13.76
N LEU A 183 0.14 3.19 13.95
CA LEU A 183 -1.15 3.46 13.33
C LEU A 183 -2.27 3.03 14.28
N SER A 184 -3.30 3.85 14.41
CA SER A 184 -4.58 3.50 14.99
C SER A 184 -5.69 3.95 14.06
N LEU A 185 -6.61 3.06 13.73
CA LEU A 185 -7.83 3.36 12.99
C LEU A 185 -9.01 3.01 13.88
N ILE A 186 -9.86 3.97 14.15
CA ILE A 186 -11.13 3.77 14.85
C ILE A 186 -12.23 4.14 13.87
N THR A 187 -13.12 3.22 13.55
CA THR A 187 -14.29 3.48 12.71
C THR A 187 -15.53 3.00 13.44
N GLU A 188 -16.49 3.88 13.67
CA GLU A 188 -17.78 3.57 14.27
C GLU A 188 -18.93 4.13 13.42
N MET A 189 -20.01 3.36 13.31
CA MET A 189 -21.29 3.81 12.79
C MET A 189 -22.37 3.38 13.79
N LYS A 190 -22.89 4.36 14.53
CA LYS A 190 -24.03 4.15 15.45
C LYS A 190 -25.33 4.38 14.69
N MET A 191 -26.25 3.43 14.80
CA MET A 191 -27.54 3.44 14.12
C MET A 191 -28.66 3.35 15.15
N ASP A 192 -29.50 4.38 15.20
CA ASP A 192 -30.71 4.43 16.00
C ASP A 192 -31.90 4.36 15.04
N ILE A 193 -32.42 3.14 14.83
CA ILE A 193 -33.50 2.86 13.88
C ILE A 193 -34.77 2.55 14.69
N PRO A 194 -35.85 3.34 14.55
CA PRO A 194 -37.10 3.11 15.25
C PRO A 194 -37.70 1.73 14.95
N ARG A 195 -38.19 1.05 16.00
CA ARG A 195 -38.90 -0.24 15.84
C ARG A 195 -40.13 -0.07 14.94
N GLY A 196 -40.25 -0.92 13.93
CA GLY A 196 -41.36 -0.89 12.97
C GLY A 196 -41.18 0.09 11.80
N GLY A 197 -39.99 0.68 11.62
CA GLY A 197 -39.65 1.48 10.43
C GLY A 197 -40.38 2.83 10.32
N LYS A 198 -41.21 3.17 11.31
CA LYS A 198 -41.94 4.43 11.38
C LYS A 198 -41.19 5.39 12.30
N GLY A 199 -40.51 6.37 11.73
CA GLY A 199 -39.82 7.41 12.48
C GLY A 199 -38.57 7.92 11.78
N MET A 200 -37.74 8.62 12.53
CA MET A 200 -36.48 9.19 12.06
C MET A 200 -35.32 8.29 12.48
N SER A 201 -34.66 7.65 11.51
CA SER A 201 -33.42 6.93 11.73
C SER A 201 -32.26 7.90 11.93
N LYS A 202 -31.40 7.66 12.92
CA LYS A 202 -30.21 8.48 13.17
C LYS A 202 -28.94 7.66 12.95
N TYR A 203 -28.03 8.19 12.15
CA TYR A 203 -26.73 7.61 11.84
C TYR A 203 -25.66 8.54 12.37
N ARG A 204 -24.69 8.02 13.13
CA ARG A 204 -23.56 8.80 13.65
C ARG A 204 -22.25 8.14 13.23
N PRO A 205 -21.64 8.59 12.13
CA PRO A 205 -20.31 8.14 11.74
C PRO A 205 -19.25 8.77 12.67
N LEU A 206 -18.25 7.97 12.99
CA LEU A 206 -16.97 8.37 13.58
C LEU A 206 -15.88 7.62 12.81
N CYS A 207 -14.86 8.32 12.32
CA CYS A 207 -13.66 7.69 11.81
C CYS A 207 -12.46 8.53 12.25
N GLU A 208 -11.48 7.92 12.90
CA GLU A 208 -10.27 8.56 13.37
C GLU A 208 -9.06 7.75 12.92
N VAL A 209 -8.10 8.42 12.30
CA VAL A 209 -6.80 7.86 11.92
C VAL A 209 -5.72 8.59 12.70
N ILE A 210 -4.96 7.84 13.49
CA ILE A 210 -3.84 8.33 14.28
C ILE A 210 -2.58 7.68 13.72
N TYR A 211 -1.63 8.49 13.28
CA TYR A 211 -0.34 8.04 12.79
C TYR A 211 0.76 8.55 13.72
N SER A 212 1.60 7.63 14.23
CA SER A 212 2.70 7.97 15.15
C SER A 212 2.29 8.84 16.37
N GLY A 213 1.05 8.67 16.85
CA GLY A 213 0.52 9.41 18.00
C GLY A 213 -0.21 10.72 17.66
N GLU A 214 -0.21 11.14 16.39
CA GLU A 214 -0.90 12.34 15.93
C GLU A 214 -2.14 11.98 15.11
N THR A 215 -3.27 12.64 15.38
CA THR A 215 -4.49 12.48 14.58
C THR A 215 -4.30 13.16 13.23
N VAL A 216 -4.27 12.36 12.16
CA VAL A 216 -4.09 12.82 10.78
C VAL A 216 -5.41 12.93 10.01
N PHE A 217 -6.47 12.30 10.53
CA PHE A 217 -7.80 12.36 9.95
C PHE A 217 -8.83 12.14 11.05
N ALA A 218 -9.86 12.99 11.10
CA ALA A 218 -11.02 12.77 11.94
C ALA A 218 -12.30 13.13 11.18
N LEU A 219 -13.24 12.20 11.09
CA LEU A 219 -14.59 12.36 10.57
C LEU A 219 -15.56 12.13 11.71
N ASN A 220 -16.46 13.08 11.95
CA ASN A 220 -17.59 12.87 12.85
C ASN A 220 -18.84 13.58 12.32
N GLY A 221 -20.01 13.12 12.75
CA GLY A 221 -21.24 13.78 12.36
C GLY A 221 -22.50 13.04 12.77
N GLN A 222 -23.61 13.51 12.21
CA GLN A 222 -24.92 12.93 12.40
C GLN A 222 -25.76 13.10 11.14
N TRP A 223 -26.46 12.05 10.75
CA TRP A 223 -27.46 12.06 9.69
C TRP A 223 -28.78 11.55 10.24
N ASN A 224 -29.84 12.32 10.03
CA ASN A 224 -31.21 11.99 10.40
C ASN A 224 -32.00 11.75 9.11
N VAL A 225 -32.65 10.59 9.03
CA VAL A 225 -33.39 10.14 7.85
C VAL A 225 -34.81 9.74 8.27
N ALA A 226 -35.79 10.53 7.85
CA ALA A 226 -37.19 10.15 7.83
C ALA A 226 -37.57 9.86 6.37
N HIS A 227 -37.57 8.58 5.99
CA HIS A 227 -37.76 8.12 4.61
C HIS A 227 -38.95 8.79 3.93
N GLY A 228 -38.71 9.43 2.78
CA GLY A 228 -39.73 10.13 1.99
C GLY A 228 -40.25 11.44 2.60
N ARG A 229 -39.67 11.93 3.71
CA ARG A 229 -40.10 13.15 4.39
C ARG A 229 -38.96 14.12 4.67
N LYS A 230 -37.88 13.67 5.31
CA LYS A 230 -36.80 14.57 5.72
C LYS A 230 -35.45 13.88 5.75
N TYR A 231 -34.43 14.57 5.23
CA TYR A 231 -33.03 14.16 5.26
C TYR A 231 -32.23 15.34 5.78
N SER A 232 -31.63 15.22 6.97
CA SER A 232 -30.87 16.32 7.54
C SER A 232 -29.63 15.79 8.23
N GLY A 233 -28.50 16.44 8.09
CA GLY A 233 -27.28 15.99 8.73
C GLY A 233 -26.17 17.02 8.71
N ASN A 234 -25.15 16.71 9.50
CA ASN A 234 -23.91 17.45 9.54
C ASN A 234 -22.73 16.46 9.56
N LEU A 235 -21.69 16.80 8.82
CA LEU A 235 -20.41 16.10 8.83
C LEU A 235 -19.31 17.11 9.10
N ASN A 236 -18.31 16.70 9.85
CA ASN A 236 -17.12 17.48 10.12
C ASN A 236 -15.90 16.59 9.87
N ILE A 237 -15.00 17.08 9.03
CA ILE A 237 -13.75 16.42 8.64
C ILE A 237 -12.61 17.33 9.09
N ALA A 238 -11.77 16.86 9.99
CA ALA A 238 -10.63 17.60 10.54
C ALA A 238 -9.30 16.95 10.14
N HIS A 239 -8.22 17.72 10.27
CA HIS A 239 -6.82 17.31 10.03
C HIS A 239 -6.44 17.00 8.56
N VAL A 240 -7.36 17.15 7.60
CA VAL A 240 -7.08 17.04 6.15
C VAL A 240 -6.63 18.36 5.54
N THR A 241 -7.07 19.48 6.11
CA THR A 241 -6.82 20.85 5.66
C THR A 241 -6.50 21.75 6.87
N GLU A 242 -6.00 22.97 6.62
CA GLU A 242 -5.71 23.96 7.69
C GLU A 242 -6.92 24.25 8.58
N GLU A 243 -8.11 24.33 7.96
CA GLU A 243 -9.39 24.50 8.65
C GLU A 243 -10.27 23.25 8.46
N PRO A 244 -11.04 22.82 9.47
CA PRO A 244 -11.96 21.69 9.33
C PRO A 244 -13.03 21.93 8.26
N ILE A 245 -13.33 20.88 7.49
CA ILE A 245 -14.40 20.88 6.51
C ILE A 245 -15.71 20.54 7.21
N GLN A 246 -16.68 21.45 7.19
CA GLN A 246 -18.00 21.27 7.76
C GLN A 246 -19.04 21.22 6.64
N ILE A 247 -19.84 20.16 6.60
CA ILE A 247 -20.93 19.99 5.64
C ILE A 247 -22.21 19.93 6.45
N LYS A 248 -23.23 20.69 6.06
CA LYS A 248 -24.58 20.60 6.61
C LYS A 248 -25.58 20.50 5.47
N SER A 249 -26.63 19.71 5.66
CA SER A 249 -27.70 19.53 4.69
C SER A 249 -29.02 19.35 5.43
N ASP A 250 -30.10 19.96 4.97
CA ASP A 250 -31.47 19.79 5.43
C ASP A 250 -32.40 19.81 4.21
N ILE A 251 -33.00 18.67 3.91
CA ILE A 251 -33.94 18.47 2.82
C ILE A 251 -35.27 18.06 3.43
N ASP A 252 -36.29 18.88 3.24
CA ASP A 252 -37.66 18.64 3.71
C ASP A 252 -38.57 18.43 2.50
N ILE A 253 -39.09 17.22 2.36
CA ILE A 253 -39.95 16.77 1.27
C ILE A 253 -41.39 16.84 1.75
N GLY A 254 -42.07 17.94 1.43
CA GLY A 254 -43.51 18.07 1.57
C GLY A 254 -44.26 17.60 0.33
N GLU A 255 -45.56 17.36 0.45
CA GLU A 255 -46.41 16.88 -0.66
C GLU A 255 -46.40 17.78 -1.90
N LYS A 256 -46.37 19.09 -1.68
CA LYS A 256 -46.43 20.11 -2.74
C LYS A 256 -45.14 20.90 -2.91
N ARG A 257 -44.23 20.81 -1.93
CA ARG A 257 -43.02 21.64 -1.86
C ARG A 257 -41.90 20.88 -1.16
N THR A 258 -40.79 20.76 -1.86
CA THR A 258 -39.51 20.29 -1.32
C THR A 258 -38.63 21.49 -1.03
N LYS A 259 -38.09 21.61 0.18
CA LYS A 259 -37.09 22.60 0.57
C LYS A 259 -35.73 21.93 0.70
N CYS A 260 -34.67 22.65 0.35
CA CYS A 260 -33.30 22.18 0.43
C CYS A 260 -32.43 23.32 0.98
N GLU A 261 -31.72 23.05 2.06
CA GLU A 261 -30.68 23.90 2.61
C GLU A 261 -29.40 23.08 2.69
N ALA A 262 -28.30 23.58 2.13
CA ALA A 262 -27.00 22.94 2.21
C ALA A 262 -25.92 23.98 2.47
N SER A 263 -24.89 23.62 3.22
CA SER A 263 -23.71 24.46 3.37
C SER A 263 -22.47 23.61 3.46
N ILE A 264 -21.39 24.14 2.90
CA ILE A 264 -20.06 23.56 2.96
C ILE A 264 -19.12 24.68 3.36
N ARG A 265 -18.43 24.50 4.48
CA ARG A 265 -17.38 25.41 4.94
C ARG A 265 -16.07 24.66 4.97
N SER A 266 -15.09 25.17 4.27
CA SER A 266 -13.74 24.62 4.17
C SER A 266 -12.74 25.73 3.89
N TYR A 267 -11.45 25.42 3.93
CA TYR A 267 -10.41 26.36 3.54
C TYR A 267 -10.55 26.87 2.09
N LEU A 268 -10.94 26.00 1.14
CA LEU A 268 -11.04 26.33 -0.28
C LEU A 268 -12.36 27.00 -0.66
N ILE A 269 -13.46 26.59 -0.02
CA ILE A 269 -14.82 27.03 -0.32
C ILE A 269 -15.64 27.22 0.95
N ASP A 270 -16.29 28.36 1.06
CA ASP A 270 -17.37 28.62 2.02
C ASP A 270 -18.63 28.93 1.23
N SER A 271 -19.62 28.03 1.29
CA SER A 271 -20.84 28.13 0.49
C SER A 271 -22.08 27.76 1.31
N SER A 272 -23.17 28.47 1.04
CA SER A 272 -24.51 28.15 1.47
C SER A 272 -25.45 28.11 0.27
N LEU A 273 -26.42 27.21 0.31
CA LEU A 273 -27.41 26.99 -0.72
C LEU A 273 -28.76 26.86 -0.03
N ASN A 274 -29.75 27.62 -0.46
CA ASN A 274 -31.12 27.50 -0.01
C ASN A 274 -32.03 27.51 -1.22
N GLY A 275 -32.97 26.57 -1.30
CA GLY A 275 -33.93 26.54 -2.37
C GLY A 275 -35.17 25.72 -2.08
N PHE A 276 -36.09 25.79 -3.02
CA PHE A 276 -37.26 24.93 -3.03
C PHE A 276 -37.68 24.59 -4.45
N ILE A 277 -38.41 23.48 -4.55
CA ILE A 277 -39.16 23.06 -5.74
C ILE A 277 -40.61 22.86 -5.29
N GLN A 278 -41.56 23.42 -6.02
CA GLN A 278 -42.99 23.33 -5.76
C GLN A 278 -43.68 22.75 -7.01
N THR A 279 -44.55 21.77 -6.81
CA THR A 279 -45.15 20.93 -7.88
C THR A 279 -46.67 20.87 -7.80
N ALA A 280 -47.32 21.87 -7.20
CA ALA A 280 -48.77 21.96 -7.09
C ALA A 280 -49.41 22.41 -8.43
N ASP A 281 -50.34 23.36 -8.42
CA ASP A 281 -51.01 23.90 -9.62
C ASP A 281 -50.06 24.64 -10.59
N ALA A 282 -48.83 24.91 -10.13
CA ALA A 282 -47.74 25.47 -10.89
C ALA A 282 -46.44 24.79 -10.49
N TRP A 283 -45.57 24.56 -11.46
CA TRP A 283 -44.20 24.19 -11.18
C TRP A 283 -43.41 25.47 -10.89
N SER A 284 -42.72 25.54 -9.76
CA SER A 284 -41.80 26.64 -9.48
C SER A 284 -40.60 26.18 -8.68
N THR A 285 -39.42 26.65 -9.08
CA THR A 285 -38.18 26.44 -8.36
C THR A 285 -37.54 27.78 -8.06
N LYS A 286 -36.97 27.89 -6.87
CA LYS A 286 -36.07 28.99 -6.49
C LYS A 286 -34.87 28.37 -5.81
N LEU A 287 -33.68 28.75 -6.24
CA LEU A 287 -32.40 28.35 -5.69
C LEU A 287 -31.60 29.63 -5.48
N SER A 288 -31.04 29.80 -4.30
CA SER A 288 -30.19 30.93 -3.93
C SER A 288 -28.96 30.38 -3.25
N GLY A 289 -27.80 30.64 -3.83
CA GLY A 289 -26.52 30.19 -3.34
C GLY A 289 -25.61 31.39 -3.09
N GLU A 290 -24.92 31.37 -1.96
CA GLU A 290 -23.80 32.27 -1.68
C GLU A 290 -22.53 31.42 -1.58
N PHE A 291 -21.42 31.87 -2.16
CA PHE A 291 -20.15 31.17 -2.06
C PHE A 291 -18.96 32.12 -2.06
N SER A 292 -17.87 31.73 -1.42
CA SER A 292 -16.58 32.39 -1.51
C SER A 292 -15.51 31.34 -1.73
N LEU A 293 -14.52 31.66 -2.57
CA LEU A 293 -13.38 30.81 -2.86
C LEU A 293 -12.15 31.37 -2.16
N MET A 294 -11.39 30.53 -1.45
CA MET A 294 -10.13 30.92 -0.80
C MET A 294 -10.24 32.17 0.09
N LYS A 295 -11.36 32.32 0.82
CA LYS A 295 -11.68 33.53 1.64
C LYS A 295 -11.75 34.83 0.83
N GLY A 296 -12.00 34.73 -0.48
CA GLY A 296 -12.21 35.86 -1.36
C GLY A 296 -13.56 36.55 -1.16
N ARG A 297 -13.95 37.37 -2.14
CA ARG A 297 -15.24 38.06 -2.13
C ARG A 297 -16.40 37.04 -2.13
N PRO A 298 -17.46 37.26 -1.35
CA PRO A 298 -18.68 36.47 -1.47
C PRO A 298 -19.38 36.78 -2.80
N GLU A 299 -19.68 35.71 -3.53
CA GLU A 299 -20.41 35.68 -4.78
C GLU A 299 -21.79 35.05 -4.56
N LYS A 300 -22.76 35.42 -5.40
CA LYS A 300 -24.14 34.95 -5.34
C LYS A 300 -24.55 34.31 -6.66
N LEU A 301 -25.34 33.26 -6.56
CA LEU A 301 -26.00 32.57 -7.66
C LEU A 301 -27.48 32.37 -7.31
N ASP A 302 -28.35 33.11 -8.00
CA ASP A 302 -29.80 32.98 -7.87
C ASP A 302 -30.39 32.40 -9.16
N LEU A 303 -31.20 31.36 -9.02
CA LEU A 303 -31.97 30.75 -10.10
C LEU A 303 -33.44 30.69 -9.69
N THR A 304 -34.31 31.28 -10.50
CA THR A 304 -35.76 31.20 -10.31
C THR A 304 -36.38 30.74 -11.62
N ALA A 305 -37.21 29.70 -11.58
CA ALA A 305 -37.97 29.28 -12.75
C ALA A 305 -39.38 28.89 -12.34
N LYS A 306 -40.35 29.20 -13.20
CA LYS A 306 -41.76 29.00 -12.90
C LYS A 306 -42.54 28.74 -14.18
N PHE A 307 -43.32 27.67 -14.16
CA PHE A 307 -44.15 27.19 -15.25
C PHE A 307 -45.59 27.05 -14.76
N ARG A 308 -46.52 27.63 -15.51
CA ARG A 308 -47.95 27.64 -15.21
C ARG A 308 -48.75 27.21 -16.41
N ASN A 309 -49.73 26.34 -16.17
CA ASN A 309 -50.82 26.11 -17.11
C ASN A 309 -51.94 27.13 -16.81
N LEU A 310 -52.25 27.98 -17.77
CA LEU A 310 -53.30 29.00 -17.72
C LEU A 310 -54.46 28.66 -18.65
N SER A 311 -54.58 27.40 -19.08
CA SER A 311 -55.61 26.96 -20.00
C SER A 311 -57.00 27.06 -19.37
N ALA A 312 -57.98 27.53 -20.15
CA ALA A 312 -59.37 27.66 -19.72
C ALA A 312 -60.30 27.16 -20.84
N GLY A 313 -61.11 26.14 -20.55
CA GLY A 313 -61.95 25.49 -21.55
C GLY A 313 -61.13 24.86 -22.68
N ALA A 314 -61.42 25.24 -23.92
CA ALA A 314 -60.66 24.79 -25.11
C ALA A 314 -59.38 25.61 -25.38
N LEU A 315 -59.16 26.71 -24.66
CA LEU A 315 -57.99 27.57 -24.86
C LEU A 315 -56.79 27.00 -24.12
N VAL A 316 -55.76 26.56 -24.86
CA VAL A 316 -54.49 26.13 -24.29
C VAL A 316 -53.56 27.33 -24.12
N LYS A 317 -53.14 27.63 -22.89
CA LYS A 317 -52.21 28.72 -22.58
C LYS A 317 -51.19 28.29 -21.54
N TYR A 318 -49.91 28.48 -21.84
CA TYR A 318 -48.80 28.23 -20.91
C TYR A 318 -48.07 29.53 -20.63
N SER A 319 -47.49 29.65 -19.43
CA SER A 319 -46.63 30.77 -19.03
C SER A 319 -45.38 30.21 -18.37
N THR A 320 -44.23 30.62 -18.89
CA THR A 320 -42.90 30.21 -18.41
C THR A 320 -42.11 31.46 -18.08
N THR A 321 -41.54 31.52 -16.89
CA THR A 321 -40.61 32.58 -16.48
C THR A 321 -39.35 31.93 -15.92
N ALA A 322 -38.17 32.38 -16.33
CA ALA A 322 -36.91 31.86 -15.84
C ALA A 322 -35.86 32.98 -15.75
N SER A 323 -35.23 33.13 -14.60
CA SER A 323 -34.21 34.14 -14.34
C SER A 323 -32.98 33.53 -13.68
N VAL A 324 -31.80 33.91 -14.16
CA VAL A 324 -30.50 33.53 -13.56
C VAL A 324 -29.71 34.80 -13.27
N GLN A 325 -29.22 34.93 -12.03
CA GLN A 325 -28.34 36.02 -11.59
C GLN A 325 -27.07 35.42 -10.98
N ASN A 326 -25.91 35.85 -11.47
CA ASN A 326 -24.59 35.41 -11.06
C ASN A 326 -23.67 36.62 -10.91
N THR A 327 -23.09 36.82 -9.73
CA THR A 327 -22.18 37.96 -9.49
C THR A 327 -20.74 37.71 -9.97
N LEU A 328 -20.30 36.44 -10.04
CA LEU A 328 -18.97 36.06 -10.52
C LEU A 328 -18.86 36.21 -12.05
N HIS A 329 -19.92 35.84 -12.77
CA HIS A 329 -20.02 35.99 -14.22
C HIS A 329 -21.30 36.75 -14.62
N PRO A 330 -21.34 38.09 -14.45
CA PRO A 330 -22.54 38.88 -14.74
C PRO A 330 -23.01 38.80 -16.20
N SER A 331 -22.13 38.44 -17.13
CA SER A 331 -22.46 38.23 -18.55
C SER A 331 -23.39 37.04 -18.78
N LEU A 332 -23.54 36.14 -17.80
CA LEU A 332 -24.45 34.99 -17.87
C LEU A 332 -25.86 35.32 -17.32
N ASN A 333 -26.06 36.54 -16.82
CA ASN A 333 -27.35 36.95 -16.29
C ASN A 333 -28.40 36.96 -17.42
N SER A 334 -29.52 36.31 -17.18
CA SER A 334 -30.59 36.16 -18.17
C SER A 334 -31.96 36.19 -17.49
N ASP A 335 -32.94 36.73 -18.22
CA ASP A 335 -34.36 36.71 -17.85
C ASP A 335 -35.18 36.31 -19.09
N ILE A 336 -36.08 35.35 -18.92
CA ILE A 336 -36.95 34.79 -19.95
C ILE A 336 -38.38 34.91 -19.42
N GLN A 337 -39.26 35.53 -20.20
CA GLN A 337 -40.68 35.74 -19.89
C GLN A 337 -41.59 35.22 -21.00
#